data_AF-A0A843TJL9-F1
#
_entry.id   AF-A0A843TJL9-F1
#
_cell.length_a   1.000
_cell.length_b   1.000
_cell.length_c   1.000
_cell.angle_alpha   90.00
_cell.angle_beta   90.00
_cell.angle_gamma   90.00
#
_symmetry.space_group_name_H-M   'P 1'
#
loop_
_entity.id
_entity.type
_entity.pdbx_description
1 polymer ?
#
loop_
_entity_poly.entity_id
_entity_poly.type
_entity_poly.pdbx_seq_one_letter_code
_entity_poly.pdbx_strand_id
1 'polypeptide(L)'
;MTNFDLYSFLQGIKVLEADMLNLPFDDGCFDIVIEKGTMDVLFVDSGDPWNPRPATVDMVKAMLKGVHGVLKSDGTFISISFGQPHFRRPFFEDPELTWSFEYQTFGEEFHYFFYTLQKGTRMLRSTGCESEKFIPPSISLLHEELEGEDYLFRASVEDLNS
;
A
#
# COMPACT_ATOMS: atom_id res chain seq x y z
N MET A 1 12.83 15.63 30.64
CA MET A 1 13.36 14.84 29.52
C MET A 1 12.67 15.33 28.27
N THR A 2 13.38 16.00 27.38
CA THR A 2 12.86 16.39 26.07
C THR A 2 12.77 15.14 25.19
N ASN A 3 11.79 15.07 24.28
CA ASN A 3 11.56 13.93 23.37
C ASN A 3 12.80 13.40 22.62
N PHE A 4 13.88 14.19 22.55
CA PHE A 4 15.15 13.81 21.93
C PHE A 4 15.90 12.65 22.63
N ASP A 5 15.72 12.43 23.93
CA ASP A 5 16.47 11.38 24.65
C ASP A 5 15.92 9.96 24.38
N LEU A 6 14.67 9.83 23.92
CA LEU A 6 13.96 8.55 23.76
C LEU A 6 14.44 7.75 22.53
N TYR A 7 15.06 8.39 21.53
CA TYR A 7 15.43 7.78 20.23
C TYR A 7 16.94 7.63 20.02
N SER A 8 17.73 7.86 21.07
CA SER A 8 19.20 7.76 21.05
C SER A 8 19.73 6.38 20.61
N PHE A 9 18.90 5.32 20.69
CA PHE A 9 19.24 3.97 20.25
C PHE A 9 19.08 3.73 18.73
N LEU A 10 18.45 4.65 18.00
CA LEU A 10 18.19 4.53 16.55
C LEU A 10 19.33 5.15 15.73
N GLN A 11 20.58 4.77 16.00
CA GLN A 11 21.72 5.23 15.20
C GLN A 11 21.53 4.85 13.73
N GLY A 12 21.61 5.83 12.84
CA GLY A 12 21.46 5.65 11.39
C GLY A 12 20.04 5.89 10.86
N ILE A 13 19.03 6.08 11.72
CA ILE A 13 17.68 6.45 11.28
C ILE A 13 17.55 7.96 11.20
N LYS A 14 17.12 8.46 10.05
CA LYS A 14 16.79 9.87 9.83
C LYS A 14 15.27 10.02 9.79
N VAL A 15 14.74 10.93 10.59
CA VAL A 15 13.32 11.31 10.55
C VAL A 15 13.22 12.65 9.82
N LEU A 16 12.38 12.69 8.80
CA LEU A 16 12.18 13.86 7.94
C LEU A 16 10.68 14.08 7.75
N GLU A 17 10.27 15.34 7.64
CA GLU A 17 8.94 15.71 7.17
C GLU A 17 8.95 15.72 5.64
N ALA A 18 7.99 15.03 5.02
CA ALA A 18 7.86 14.96 3.57
C ALA A 18 6.39 14.74 3.18
N ASP A 19 6.00 15.27 2.02
CA ASP A 19 4.72 14.96 1.38
C ASP A 19 4.88 13.71 0.50
N MET A 20 4.09 12.68 0.75
CA MET A 20 4.14 11.43 -0.04
C MET A 20 3.71 11.62 -1.50
N LEU A 21 3.02 12.71 -1.83
CA LEU A 21 2.63 13.07 -3.20
C LEU A 21 3.74 13.81 -3.95
N ASN A 22 4.77 14.29 -3.24
CA ASN A 22 5.90 15.03 -3.77
C ASN A 22 7.16 14.78 -2.94
N LEU A 23 7.74 13.58 -3.11
CA LEU A 23 8.90 13.15 -2.33
C LEU A 23 10.13 14.04 -2.60
N PRO A 24 10.76 14.64 -1.56
CA PRO A 24 11.88 15.56 -1.71
C PRO A 24 13.23 14.83 -1.82
N PHE A 25 13.32 13.81 -2.67
CA PHE A 25 14.53 13.01 -2.84
C PHE A 25 14.89 12.88 -4.32
N ASP A 26 16.19 12.71 -4.59
CA ASP A 26 16.68 12.49 -5.95
C ASP A 26 16.25 11.10 -6.47
N ASP A 27 16.16 10.98 -7.79
CA ASP A 27 15.89 9.70 -8.44
C ASP A 27 16.96 8.66 -8.09
N GLY A 28 16.52 7.41 -7.87
CA GLY A 28 17.43 6.29 -7.64
C GLY A 28 18.25 6.34 -6.35
N CYS A 29 17.80 7.07 -5.32
CA CYS A 29 18.52 7.19 -4.06
C CYS A 29 18.22 6.05 -3.06
N PHE A 30 17.12 5.29 -3.24
CA PHE A 30 16.74 4.20 -2.35
C PHE A 30 16.74 2.83 -3.03
N ASP A 31 17.23 1.82 -2.30
CA ASP A 31 17.13 0.40 -2.68
C ASP A 31 15.73 -0.15 -2.39
N ILE A 32 15.15 0.25 -1.27
CA ILE A 32 13.84 -0.21 -0.80
C ILE A 32 13.02 0.97 -0.31
N VAL A 33 11.75 1.03 -0.71
CA VAL A 33 10.75 1.92 -0.13
C VAL A 33 9.69 1.04 0.52
N ILE A 34 9.32 1.35 1.76
CA ILE A 34 8.29 0.64 2.51
C ILE A 34 7.24 1.65 2.95
N GLU A 35 5.97 1.34 2.70
CA GLU A 35 4.85 2.06 3.30
C GLU A 35 3.87 1.07 3.91
N LYS A 36 3.26 1.47 5.03
CA LYS A 36 2.19 0.71 5.67
C LYS A 36 1.03 1.64 5.97
N GLY A 37 -0.15 1.33 5.42
CA GLY A 37 -1.38 2.09 5.61
C GLY A 37 -1.33 3.53 5.10
N THR A 38 -0.25 3.92 4.43
CA THR A 38 -0.02 5.32 4.01
C THR A 38 -0.84 5.60 2.76
N MET A 39 -0.81 4.68 1.79
CA MET A 39 -1.66 4.78 0.61
C MET A 39 -3.16 4.68 0.97
N ASP A 40 -3.53 3.98 2.04
CA ASP A 40 -4.94 3.81 2.48
C ASP A 40 -5.60 5.15 2.83
N VAL A 41 -4.83 6.11 3.35
CA VAL A 41 -5.29 7.47 3.66
C VAL A 41 -5.85 8.18 2.41
N LEU A 42 -5.30 7.90 1.22
CA LEU A 42 -5.77 8.50 -0.03
C LEU A 42 -7.16 7.99 -0.45
N PHE A 43 -7.61 6.87 0.10
CA PHE A 43 -8.87 6.21 -0.27
C PHE A 43 -10.05 6.53 0.66
N VAL A 44 -9.82 7.22 1.79
CA VAL A 44 -10.87 7.51 2.81
C VAL A 44 -12.12 8.15 2.19
N ASP A 45 -11.94 9.13 1.29
CA ASP A 45 -13.04 9.83 0.61
C ASP A 45 -13.14 9.50 -0.89
N SER A 46 -12.72 8.30 -1.28
CA SER A 46 -12.59 7.91 -2.69
C SER A 46 -13.91 7.70 -3.42
N GLY A 47 -15.03 7.51 -2.70
CA GLY A 47 -16.33 7.21 -3.30
C GLY A 47 -16.48 5.73 -3.64
N ASP A 48 -16.83 5.43 -4.90
CA ASP A 48 -16.97 4.05 -5.38
C ASP A 48 -15.59 3.36 -5.45
N PRO A 49 -15.35 2.24 -4.73
CA PRO A 49 -14.09 1.50 -4.79
C PRO A 49 -13.71 1.02 -6.20
N TRP A 50 -14.69 0.78 -7.07
CA TRP A 50 -14.47 0.33 -8.44
C TRP A 50 -14.18 1.48 -9.40
N ASN A 51 -14.65 2.68 -9.07
CA ASN A 51 -14.46 3.89 -9.85
C ASN A 51 -14.17 5.07 -8.91
N PRO A 52 -12.97 5.09 -8.30
CA PRO A 52 -12.60 6.12 -7.35
C PRO A 52 -12.61 7.49 -8.03
N ARG A 53 -12.88 8.53 -7.23
CA ARG A 53 -12.91 9.91 -7.71
C ARG A 53 -11.60 10.25 -8.45
N PRO A 54 -11.65 11.05 -9.54
CA PRO A 54 -10.46 11.44 -10.28
C PRO A 54 -9.35 12.03 -9.40
N ALA A 55 -9.71 12.84 -8.40
CA ALA A 55 -8.75 13.39 -7.44
C ALA A 55 -7.99 12.30 -6.65
N THR A 56 -8.66 11.23 -6.22
CA THR A 56 -8.01 10.08 -5.58
C THR A 56 -7.07 9.38 -6.55
N VAL A 57 -7.51 9.16 -7.79
CA VAL A 57 -6.67 8.55 -8.82
C VAL A 57 -5.40 9.35 -9.05
N ASP A 58 -5.51 10.68 -9.17
CA ASP A 58 -4.37 11.57 -9.38
C ASP A 58 -3.39 11.55 -8.20
N MET A 59 -3.89 11.56 -6.95
CA MET A 59 -3.05 11.47 -5.76
C MET A 59 -2.31 10.12 -5.68
N VAL A 60 -3.00 9.00 -5.90
CA VAL A 60 -2.37 7.66 -5.88
C VAL A 60 -1.31 7.55 -6.97
N LYS A 61 -1.59 8.06 -8.18
CA LYS A 61 -0.62 8.10 -9.27
C LYS A 61 0.58 8.98 -8.93
N ALA A 62 0.38 10.13 -8.31
CA ALA A 62 1.47 11.01 -7.88
C ALA A 62 2.39 10.31 -6.86
N MET A 63 1.79 9.68 -5.84
CA MET A 63 2.52 8.88 -4.85
C MET A 63 3.34 7.76 -5.51
N LEU A 64 2.71 6.94 -6.36
CA LEU A 64 3.40 5.81 -7.01
C LEU A 64 4.51 6.26 -7.96
N LYS A 65 4.33 7.38 -8.66
CA LYS A 65 5.38 7.98 -9.50
C LYS A 65 6.55 8.48 -8.66
N GLY A 66 6.27 9.15 -7.54
CA GLY A 66 7.31 9.58 -6.60
C GLY A 66 8.11 8.40 -6.07
N VAL A 67 7.44 7.36 -5.57
CA VAL A 67 8.07 6.12 -5.09
C VAL A 67 8.89 5.45 -6.18
N HIS A 68 8.34 5.34 -7.39
CA HIS A 68 9.05 4.76 -8.53
C HIS A 68 10.30 5.58 -8.87
N GLY A 69 10.23 6.92 -8.88
CA GLY A 69 11.37 7.79 -9.18
C GLY A 69 12.53 7.62 -8.20
N VAL A 70 12.25 7.70 -6.90
CA VAL A 70 13.28 7.61 -5.85
C VAL A 70 13.92 6.22 -5.73
N LEU A 71 13.27 5.17 -6.24
CA LEU A 71 13.83 3.82 -6.29
C LEU A 71 14.92 3.68 -7.37
N LYS A 72 15.99 2.96 -7.03
CA LYS A 72 17.00 2.49 -7.99
C LYS A 72 16.38 1.64 -9.10
N SER A 73 17.12 1.45 -10.19
CA SER A 73 16.64 0.69 -11.36
C SER A 73 16.19 -0.74 -11.06
N ASP A 74 16.72 -1.34 -10.00
CA ASP A 74 16.45 -2.69 -9.48
C ASP A 74 15.83 -2.66 -8.07
N GLY A 75 15.40 -1.49 -7.61
CA GLY A 75 14.85 -1.29 -6.27
C GLY A 75 13.46 -1.90 -6.08
N THR A 76 13.07 -2.07 -4.82
CA THR A 76 11.80 -2.72 -4.45
C THR A 76 10.90 -1.78 -3.67
N PHE A 77 9.65 -1.69 -4.08
CA PHE A 77 8.58 -1.07 -3.30
C PHE A 77 7.79 -2.15 -2.56
N ILE A 78 7.58 -1.95 -1.26
CA ILE A 78 6.74 -2.78 -0.40
C ILE A 78 5.58 -1.92 0.11
N SER A 79 4.36 -2.29 -0.25
CA SER A 79 3.13 -1.66 0.23
C SER A 79 2.37 -2.63 1.12
N ILE A 80 2.09 -2.23 2.35
CA ILE A 80 1.31 -3.01 3.32
C ILE A 80 -0.01 -2.28 3.55
N SER A 81 -1.10 -2.85 3.08
CA SER A 81 -2.36 -2.14 2.99
C SER A 81 -3.54 -3.05 3.33
N PHE A 82 -4.62 -2.47 3.85
CA PHE A 82 -5.90 -3.15 3.97
C PHE A 82 -6.63 -3.27 2.62
N GLY A 83 -6.32 -2.37 1.68
CA GLY A 83 -6.95 -2.34 0.37
C GLY A 83 -6.71 -3.64 -0.40
N GLN A 84 -7.80 -4.25 -0.86
CA GLN A 84 -7.77 -5.53 -1.55
C GLN A 84 -7.06 -5.47 -2.92
N PRO A 85 -6.48 -6.58 -3.40
CA PRO A 85 -5.73 -6.62 -4.66
C PRO A 85 -6.56 -6.17 -5.86
N HIS A 86 -7.86 -6.45 -5.88
CA HIS A 86 -8.75 -6.05 -6.97
C HIS A 86 -8.82 -4.52 -7.15
N PHE A 87 -8.72 -3.76 -6.05
CA PHE A 87 -8.76 -2.29 -6.07
C PHE A 87 -7.37 -1.66 -6.25
N ARG A 88 -6.32 -2.33 -5.79
CA ARG A 88 -4.95 -1.78 -5.83
C ARG A 88 -4.17 -2.14 -7.09
N ARG A 89 -4.38 -3.33 -7.63
CA ARG A 89 -3.71 -3.82 -8.83
C ARG A 89 -3.79 -2.86 -10.03
N PRO A 90 -4.92 -2.21 -10.35
CA PRO A 90 -4.99 -1.28 -11.49
C PRO A 90 -4.00 -0.13 -11.39
N PHE A 91 -3.70 0.36 -10.18
CA PHE A 91 -2.73 1.42 -9.95
C PHE A 91 -1.29 0.91 -10.04
N PHE A 92 -1.03 -0.24 -9.44
CA PHE A 92 0.30 -0.86 -9.45
C PHE A 92 0.74 -1.32 -10.83
N GLU A 93 -0.19 -1.78 -11.67
CA GLU A 93 0.10 -2.21 -13.05
C GLU A 93 -0.01 -1.07 -14.08
N ASP A 94 -0.07 0.20 -13.66
CA ASP A 94 -0.08 1.37 -14.56
C ASP A 94 1.07 1.25 -15.59
N PRO A 95 0.82 1.39 -16.91
CA PRO A 95 1.83 1.19 -17.95
C PRO A 95 3.08 2.06 -17.82
N GLU A 96 3.00 3.20 -17.13
CA GLU A 96 4.15 4.08 -16.89
C GLU A 96 5.13 3.49 -15.84
N LEU A 97 4.69 2.51 -15.06
CA LEU A 97 5.46 1.89 -14.00
C LEU A 97 6.11 0.60 -14.48
N THR A 98 7.43 0.52 -14.36
CA THR A 98 8.26 -0.56 -14.93
C THR A 98 8.47 -1.76 -14.00
N TRP A 99 7.75 -1.82 -12.88
CA TRP A 99 7.91 -2.88 -11.89
C TRP A 99 7.04 -4.11 -12.16
N SER A 100 7.47 -5.28 -11.68
CA SER A 100 6.58 -6.43 -11.50
C SER A 100 5.65 -6.23 -10.30
N PHE A 101 4.63 -7.06 -10.17
CA PHE A 101 3.65 -6.99 -9.09
C PHE A 101 3.34 -8.39 -8.55
N GLU A 102 3.55 -8.57 -7.25
CA GLU A 102 3.18 -9.76 -6.50
C GLU A 102 2.53 -9.35 -5.18
N TYR A 103 1.67 -10.21 -4.60
CA TYR A 103 1.11 -9.96 -3.28
C TYR A 103 0.91 -11.25 -2.48
N GLN A 104 0.93 -11.10 -1.16
CA GLN A 104 0.65 -12.16 -0.19
C GLN A 104 -0.29 -11.61 0.89
N THR A 105 -1.06 -12.46 1.54
CA THR A 105 -1.86 -12.09 2.71
C THR A 105 -1.09 -12.40 4.00
N PHE A 106 -1.25 -11.55 5.01
CA PHE A 106 -0.62 -11.72 6.32
C PHE A 106 -1.62 -11.41 7.43
N GLY A 107 -1.66 -12.26 8.47
CA GLY A 107 -2.55 -12.14 9.63
C GLY A 107 -3.75 -13.09 9.59
N GLU A 108 -4.09 -13.68 10.74
CA GLU A 108 -5.23 -14.61 10.89
C GLU A 108 -6.55 -13.88 11.14
N GLU A 109 -6.55 -12.80 11.93
CA GLU A 109 -7.76 -12.02 12.27
C GLU A 109 -7.84 -10.68 11.53
N PHE A 110 -6.70 -10.10 11.14
CA PHE A 110 -6.62 -8.87 10.35
C PHE A 110 -5.85 -9.14 9.06
N HIS A 111 -6.57 -9.39 7.96
CA HIS A 111 -5.96 -9.70 6.67
C HIS A 111 -5.36 -8.44 6.05
N TYR A 112 -4.07 -8.21 6.27
CA TYR A 112 -3.31 -7.24 5.50
C TYR A 112 -2.84 -7.88 4.19
N PHE A 113 -2.79 -7.06 3.15
CA PHE A 113 -2.15 -7.40 1.89
C PHE A 113 -0.74 -6.82 1.86
N PHE A 114 0.22 -7.69 1.59
CA PHE A 114 1.62 -7.36 1.44
C PHE A 114 1.95 -7.37 -0.06
N TYR A 115 2.09 -6.20 -0.66
CA TYR A 115 2.40 -6.00 -2.07
C TYR A 115 3.91 -5.80 -2.24
N THR A 116 4.51 -6.59 -3.13
CA THR A 116 5.93 -6.47 -3.50
C THR A 116 6.01 -6.08 -4.97
N LEU A 117 6.66 -4.95 -5.25
CA LEU A 117 6.83 -4.42 -6.60
C LEU A 117 8.31 -4.18 -6.89
N GLN A 118 8.87 -4.92 -7.84
CA GLN A 118 10.29 -4.87 -8.15
C GLN A 118 10.53 -4.08 -9.43
N LYS A 119 11.25 -2.96 -9.36
CA LYS A 119 11.51 -2.07 -10.52
C LYS A 119 12.40 -2.76 -11.55
N GLY A 120 12.13 -2.49 -12.83
CA GLY A 120 12.92 -2.99 -13.96
C GLY A 120 12.65 -4.45 -14.36
N THR A 121 11.76 -5.17 -13.66
CA THR A 121 11.47 -6.58 -13.93
C THR A 121 10.15 -6.81 -14.65
N ARG A 122 9.40 -5.76 -15.01
CA ARG A 122 8.18 -5.89 -15.80
C ARG A 122 8.52 -6.43 -17.19
N MET A 123 8.24 -7.71 -17.42
CA MET A 123 8.30 -8.26 -18.76
C MET A 123 7.21 -7.61 -19.62
N LEU A 124 7.59 -7.11 -20.80
CA LEU A 124 6.63 -6.66 -21.80
C LEU A 124 5.81 -7.88 -22.21
N ARG A 125 4.58 -8.02 -21.70
CA ARG A 125 3.72 -9.13 -22.07
C ARG A 125 3.46 -9.06 -23.58
N SER A 126 4.10 -9.94 -24.35
CA SER A 126 3.66 -10.29 -25.70
C SER A 126 2.23 -10.79 -25.60
N THR A 127 1.36 -10.26 -26.46
CA THR A 127 -0.04 -10.66 -26.63
C THR A 127 -0.25 -12.19 -26.57
N GLY A 128 -0.93 -12.67 -25.51
CA GLY A 128 -1.61 -13.98 -25.47
C GLY A 128 -1.26 -14.92 -24.30
N CYS A 129 -2.28 -15.25 -23.47
CA CYS A 129 -2.45 -16.45 -22.61
C CYS A 129 -1.42 -16.68 -21.47
N GLU A 130 -1.75 -17.07 -20.23
CA GLU A 130 -2.91 -17.74 -19.65
C GLU A 130 -3.23 -17.12 -18.27
N SER A 131 -4.53 -17.03 -17.94
CA SER A 131 -5.00 -16.79 -16.58
C SER A 131 -4.59 -17.97 -15.70
N GLU A 132 -3.67 -17.76 -14.77
CA GLU A 132 -3.53 -18.68 -13.65
C GLU A 132 -4.89 -18.79 -12.95
N LYS A 133 -5.33 -20.03 -12.74
CA LYS A 133 -6.67 -20.34 -12.25
C LYS A 133 -6.95 -19.57 -10.96
N PHE A 134 -7.92 -18.69 -11.05
CA PHE A 134 -8.52 -17.98 -9.93
C PHE A 134 -9.13 -19.01 -8.98
N ILE A 135 -8.43 -19.31 -7.88
CA ILE A 135 -9.08 -19.85 -6.69
C ILE A 135 -9.64 -18.62 -6.00
N PRO A 136 -10.97 -18.39 -5.98
CA PRO A 136 -11.50 -17.28 -5.21
C PRO A 136 -11.09 -17.52 -3.76
N PRO A 137 -10.29 -16.63 -3.13
CA PRO A 137 -10.24 -16.67 -1.68
C PRO A 137 -11.68 -16.48 -1.20
N SER A 138 -12.10 -17.25 -0.21
CA SER A 138 -13.40 -17.04 0.41
C SER A 138 -13.46 -15.57 0.79
N ILE A 139 -14.40 -14.84 0.19
CA ILE A 139 -14.69 -13.46 0.59
C ILE A 139 -15.01 -13.55 2.08
N SER A 140 -14.06 -13.12 2.90
CA SER A 140 -14.22 -13.06 4.33
C SER A 140 -15.13 -11.88 4.59
N LEU A 141 -16.43 -12.15 4.73
CA LEU A 141 -17.44 -11.14 5.11
C LEU A 141 -17.10 -10.48 6.46
N LEU A 142 -16.22 -11.10 7.26
CA LEU A 142 -15.64 -10.47 8.45
C LEU A 142 -14.91 -9.16 8.11
N HIS A 143 -14.29 -9.04 6.93
CA HIS A 143 -13.51 -7.84 6.62
C HIS A 143 -14.38 -6.61 6.39
N GLU A 144 -15.51 -6.78 5.69
CA GLU A 144 -16.52 -5.71 5.54
C GLU A 144 -17.13 -5.33 6.90
N GLU A 145 -17.26 -6.28 7.84
CA GLU A 145 -17.69 -5.99 9.22
C GLU A 145 -16.63 -5.21 10.02
N LEU A 146 -15.34 -5.50 9.84
CA LEU A 146 -14.23 -4.80 10.51
C LEU A 146 -14.02 -3.38 9.98
N GLU A 147 -14.30 -3.13 8.71
CA GLU A 147 -14.25 -1.81 8.08
C GLU A 147 -15.48 -0.94 8.39
N GLY A 148 -16.55 -1.53 8.96
CA GLY A 148 -17.75 -0.81 9.36
C GLY A 148 -17.51 0.10 10.57
N GLU A 149 -18.03 1.33 10.51
CA GLU A 149 -17.95 2.30 11.63
C GLU A 149 -18.45 1.71 12.96
N ASP A 150 -19.41 0.79 12.89
CA ASP A 150 -19.99 0.07 14.04
C ASP A 150 -19.00 -0.82 14.79
N TYR A 151 -17.91 -1.28 14.16
CA TYR A 151 -16.95 -2.19 14.80
C TYR A 151 -16.21 -1.54 15.97
N LEU A 152 -15.77 -0.28 15.80
CA LEU A 152 -15.14 0.51 16.86
C LEU A 152 -16.06 0.72 18.07
N PHE A 153 -17.37 0.89 17.81
CA PHE A 153 -18.37 1.05 18.87
C PHE A 153 -18.66 -0.27 19.60
N ARG A 154 -18.59 -1.42 18.92
CA ARG A 154 -18.80 -2.74 19.53
C ARG A 154 -17.63 -3.20 20.39
N ALA A 155 -16.39 -2.97 19.94
CA ALA A 155 -15.19 -3.30 20.71
C ALA A 155 -15.14 -2.58 22.07
N SER A 156 -15.68 -1.35 22.13
CA SER A 156 -15.75 -0.56 23.38
C SER A 156 -16.77 -1.10 24.41
N VAL A 157 -17.74 -1.92 23.99
CA VAL A 157 -18.80 -2.45 24.87
C VAL A 157 -18.40 -3.79 25.49
N GLU A 158 -17.54 -4.56 24.83
CA GLU A 158 -17.08 -5.86 25.33
C GLU A 158 -16.06 -5.71 26.47
N ASP A 159 -15.26 -4.64 26.46
CA ASP A 159 -14.29 -4.34 27.53
C ASP A 159 -14.92 -3.81 28.84
N LEU A 160 -16.23 -3.50 28.85
CA LEU A 160 -16.95 -3.03 30.03
C LEU A 160 -17.76 -4.12 30.76
N ASN A 161 -17.76 -5.35 30.24
CA ASN A 161 -18.48 -6.48 30.83
C ASN A 161 -17.55 -7.65 31.25
N SER A 162 -16.24 -7.40 31.37
CA SER A 162 -15.25 -8.36 31.89
C SER A 162 -14.86 -8.08 33.34
#